data_AF-A0A258QD40-F1
#
_entry.id   AF-A0A258QD40-F1
#
_cell.length_a   1.000
_cell.length_b   1.000
_cell.length_c   1.000
_cell.angle_alpha   90.00
_cell.angle_beta   90.00
_cell.angle_gamma   90.00
#
_symmetry.space_group_name_H-M   'P 1'
#
loop_
_entity.id
_entity.type
_entity.pdbx_description
1 polymer ?
#
loop_
_entity_poly.entity_id
_entity_poly.type
_entity_poly.pdbx_seq_one_letter_code
_entity_poly.pdbx_strand_id
1 'polypeptide(L)'
;MNRVSNFLSGFGEVFASLASPVWNYPERMKKLTRFLLRLFALMLLVGILVWLSQRPVFALRQIVIEPVAGETLKHISKPIVKQQVIETVKGNFFSVRLEDVKRGFESMPWVRHANVRRVWPNELVVNIEEQKPFGVWGGVDSHRLMNTHGEIFAGRI
;
A
#
# COMPACT_ATOMS: atom_id res chain seq x y z
N MET A 1 -29.91 -35.14 -38.26
CA MET A 1 -28.48 -35.30 -37.92
C MET A 1 -27.50 -34.37 -38.68
N ASN A 2 -27.94 -33.52 -39.62
CA ASN A 2 -27.02 -32.76 -40.51
C ASN A 2 -26.50 -31.42 -39.97
N ARG A 3 -27.01 -30.90 -38.84
CA ARG A 3 -26.60 -29.57 -38.33
C ARG A 3 -25.29 -29.61 -37.53
N VAL A 4 -24.99 -30.73 -36.88
CA VAL A 4 -23.77 -30.90 -36.07
C VAL A 4 -22.54 -31.15 -36.96
N SER A 5 -22.72 -31.87 -38.07
CA SER A 5 -21.64 -32.10 -39.04
C SER A 5 -21.19 -30.80 -39.72
N ASN A 6 -22.13 -29.92 -40.09
CA ASN A 6 -21.81 -28.62 -40.70
C ASN A 6 -21.11 -27.66 -39.72
N PHE A 7 -21.39 -27.77 -38.42
CA PHE A 7 -20.74 -26.95 -37.40
C PHE A 7 -19.30 -27.44 -37.11
N LEU A 8 -19.10 -28.76 -37.09
CA LEU A 8 -17.78 -29.37 -36.92
C LEU A 8 -16.87 -29.16 -38.14
N SER A 9 -17.43 -29.20 -39.36
CA SER A 9 -16.64 -28.95 -40.58
C SER A 9 -16.21 -27.49 -40.71
N GLY A 10 -17.08 -26.53 -40.40
CA GLY A 10 -16.74 -25.11 -40.42
C GLY A 10 -15.64 -24.74 -39.43
N PHE A 11 -15.62 -25.38 -38.25
CA PHE A 11 -14.55 -25.18 -37.27
C PHE A 11 -13.20 -25.70 -37.77
N GLY A 12 -13.20 -26.84 -38.46
CA GLY A 12 -12.01 -27.43 -39.07
C GLY A 12 -11.43 -26.57 -40.20
N GLU A 13 -12.27 -26.00 -41.06
CA GLU A 13 -11.85 -25.12 -42.16
C GLU A 13 -11.30 -23.77 -41.66
N VAL A 14 -11.88 -23.20 -40.61
CA VAL A 14 -11.37 -21.97 -39.98
C VAL A 14 -10.03 -22.22 -39.30
N PHE A 15 -9.90 -23.33 -38.57
CA PHE A 15 -8.63 -23.73 -37.97
C PHE A 15 -7.55 -24.00 -39.03
N ALA A 16 -7.90 -24.73 -40.09
CA ALA A 16 -6.99 -25.02 -41.20
C ALA A 16 -6.61 -23.75 -41.96
N SER A 17 -7.52 -22.80 -42.20
CA SER A 17 -7.21 -21.55 -42.89
C SER A 17 -6.31 -20.64 -42.05
N LEU A 18 -6.48 -20.62 -40.72
CA LEU A 18 -5.59 -19.90 -39.79
C LEU A 18 -4.23 -20.59 -39.60
N ALA A 19 -4.19 -21.92 -39.61
CA ALA A 19 -2.97 -22.70 -39.42
C ALA A 19 -2.16 -22.89 -40.72
N SER A 20 -2.80 -22.88 -41.90
CA SER A 20 -2.15 -23.09 -43.20
C SER A 20 -0.99 -22.13 -43.52
N PRO A 21 -1.03 -20.82 -43.19
CA PRO A 21 0.06 -19.89 -43.49
C PRO A 21 1.27 -20.08 -42.58
N VAL A 22 1.07 -20.79 -41.47
CA VAL A 22 2.02 -21.05 -40.41
C VAL A 22 2.64 -22.45 -40.60
N TRP A 23 1.83 -23.45 -40.97
CA TRP A 23 2.26 -24.84 -41.18
C TRP A 23 3.13 -25.04 -42.42
N ASN A 24 2.86 -24.30 -43.50
CA ASN A 24 3.61 -24.43 -44.75
C ASN A 24 5.03 -23.81 -44.72
N TYR A 25 5.39 -23.09 -43.64
CA TYR A 25 6.69 -22.42 -43.53
C TYR A 25 7.38 -22.76 -42.20
N PRO A 26 8.30 -23.74 -42.18
CA PRO A 26 9.03 -24.11 -40.96
C PRO A 26 9.81 -22.94 -40.35
N GLU A 27 10.22 -21.97 -41.17
CA GLU A 27 10.89 -20.75 -40.70
C GLU A 27 9.96 -19.75 -39.99
N ARG A 28 8.67 -19.70 -40.36
CA ARG A 28 7.67 -18.89 -39.64
C ARG A 28 7.32 -19.52 -38.31
N MET A 29 7.20 -20.85 -38.26
CA MET A 29 7.04 -21.61 -37.02
C MET A 29 8.15 -21.31 -36.02
N LYS A 30 9.42 -21.39 -36.45
CA LYS A 30 10.57 -21.08 -35.57
C LYS A 30 10.58 -19.64 -35.06
N LYS A 31 10.13 -18.66 -35.85
CA LYS A 31 10.03 -17.25 -35.43
C LYS A 31 8.88 -17.05 -34.44
N LEU A 32 7.71 -17.64 -34.72
CA LEU A 32 6.53 -17.55 -33.87
C LEU A 32 6.78 -18.24 -32.52
N THR A 33 7.36 -19.44 -32.52
CA THR A 33 7.73 -20.16 -31.29
C THR A 33 8.70 -19.35 -30.44
N ARG A 34 9.74 -18.76 -31.03
CA ARG A 34 10.69 -17.88 -30.29
C ARG A 34 10.00 -16.65 -29.73
N PHE A 35 9.08 -16.04 -30.48
CA PHE A 35 8.30 -14.89 -30.00
C PHE A 35 7.40 -15.28 -28.81
N LEU A 36 6.64 -16.37 -28.94
CA LEU A 36 5.80 -16.90 -27.87
C LEU A 36 6.61 -17.27 -26.61
N LEU A 37 7.76 -17.92 -26.78
CA LEU A 37 8.64 -18.26 -25.67
C LEU A 37 9.19 -17.02 -24.95
N ARG A 38 9.58 -15.97 -25.69
CA ARG A 38 10.01 -14.70 -25.09
C ARG A 38 8.88 -14.02 -24.32
N LEU A 39 7.67 -14.02 -24.88
CA LEU A 39 6.50 -13.41 -24.26
C LEU A 39 6.08 -14.19 -23.00
N PHE A 40 6.11 -15.51 -23.05
CA PHE A 40 5.90 -16.38 -21.90
C PHE A 40 6.97 -16.18 -20.81
N ALA A 41 8.25 -16.10 -21.20
CA ALA A 41 9.33 -15.81 -20.26
C ALA A 41 9.18 -14.43 -19.61
N LEU A 42 8.77 -13.41 -20.38
CA LEU A 42 8.48 -12.06 -19.85
C LEU A 42 7.31 -12.12 -18.86
N MET A 43 6.23 -12.82 -19.21
CA MET A 43 5.06 -12.98 -18.35
C MET A 43 5.41 -13.71 -17.05
N LEU A 44 6.23 -14.76 -17.11
CA LEU A 44 6.76 -15.43 -15.92
C LEU A 44 7.63 -14.51 -15.08
N LEU A 45 8.51 -13.71 -15.71
CA LEU A 45 9.34 -12.72 -15.00
C LEU A 45 8.48 -11.71 -14.25
N VAL A 46 7.47 -11.13 -14.92
CA VAL A 46 6.52 -10.21 -14.28
C VAL A 46 5.74 -10.91 -13.17
N GLY A 47 5.27 -12.14 -13.40
CA GLY A 47 4.58 -12.94 -12.40
C GLY A 47 5.43 -13.22 -11.16
N ILE A 48 6.71 -13.56 -11.34
CA ILE A 48 7.68 -13.77 -10.25
C ILE A 48 7.92 -12.45 -9.51
N LEU A 49 8.09 -11.33 -10.21
CA LEU A 49 8.28 -10.02 -9.57
C LEU A 49 7.06 -9.62 -8.74
N VAL A 50 5.84 -9.82 -9.27
CA VAL A 50 4.59 -9.56 -8.54
C VAL A 50 4.46 -10.51 -7.35
N TRP A 51 4.73 -11.80 -7.54
CA TRP A 51 4.68 -12.80 -6.47
C TRP A 51 5.71 -12.53 -5.37
N LEU A 52 6.94 -12.15 -5.75
CA LEU A 52 8.02 -11.78 -4.83
C LEU A 52 7.69 -10.50 -4.06
N SER A 53 7.05 -9.52 -4.70
CA SER A 53 6.52 -8.31 -4.05
C SER A 53 5.41 -8.60 -3.05
N GLN A 54 4.61 -9.65 -3.28
CA GLN A 54 3.59 -10.12 -2.37
C GLN A 54 4.13 -11.02 -1.23
N ARG A 55 5.43 -11.36 -1.22
CA ARG A 55 5.99 -12.18 -0.13
C ARG A 55 6.01 -11.39 1.18
N PRO A 56 5.65 -12.03 2.32
CA PRO A 56 5.49 -11.40 3.64
C PRO A 56 6.80 -10.90 4.27
N VAL A 57 7.93 -10.96 3.55
CA VAL A 57 9.18 -10.27 3.93
C VAL A 57 9.06 -8.76 3.69
N PHE A 58 8.20 -8.32 2.77
CA PHE A 58 7.87 -6.90 2.55
C PHE A 58 6.63 -6.43 3.31
N ALA A 59 5.94 -7.33 4.03
CA ALA A 59 4.82 -6.95 4.87
C ALA A 59 5.31 -6.01 5.96
N LEU A 60 4.67 -4.84 6.05
CA LEU A 60 4.99 -3.72 6.93
C LEU A 60 5.12 -4.17 8.39
N ARG A 61 6.32 -4.59 8.82
CA ARG A 61 6.51 -5.25 10.12
C ARG A 61 6.77 -4.27 11.26
N GLN A 62 7.29 -3.07 10.98
CA GLN A 62 7.73 -2.15 12.03
C GLN A 62 7.39 -0.70 11.69
N ILE A 63 6.40 -0.15 12.39
CA ILE A 63 6.25 1.30 12.56
C ILE A 63 7.15 1.69 13.74
N VAL A 64 8.17 2.50 13.46
CA VAL A 64 9.08 3.07 14.45
C VAL A 64 8.61 4.49 14.73
N ILE A 65 8.19 4.74 15.97
CA ILE A 65 7.74 6.06 16.41
C ILE A 65 8.94 6.77 17.00
N GLU A 66 9.50 7.70 16.24
CA GLU A 66 10.56 8.59 16.70
C GLU A 66 9.91 9.91 17.15
N PRO A 67 10.28 10.47 18.30
CA PRO A 67 9.88 11.84 18.61
C PRO A 67 10.53 12.79 17.59
N VAL A 68 9.82 13.85 17.18
CA VAL A 68 10.47 14.98 16.50
C VAL A 68 11.60 15.49 17.42
N ALA A 69 12.77 15.71 16.83
CA ALA A 69 14.04 16.03 17.47
C ALA A 69 13.91 16.77 18.83
N GLY A 70 14.25 16.07 19.93
CA GLY A 70 14.42 16.68 21.26
C GLY A 70 13.21 16.66 22.19
N GLU A 71 12.05 16.13 21.78
CA GLU A 71 10.86 16.04 22.65
C GLU A 71 10.62 14.64 23.21
N THR A 72 10.18 14.55 24.47
CA THR A 72 9.76 13.29 25.08
C THR A 72 8.25 13.19 24.97
N LEU A 73 7.76 12.14 24.30
CA LEU A 73 6.32 11.82 24.27
C LEU A 73 5.88 11.45 25.69
N LYS A 74 5.29 12.39 26.43
CA LYS A 74 4.91 12.19 27.84
C LYS A 74 3.46 11.78 27.98
N HIS A 75 2.59 12.24 27.07
CA HIS A 75 1.16 12.00 27.13
C HIS A 75 0.70 10.93 26.12
N ILE A 76 1.51 10.62 25.11
CA ILE A 76 1.19 9.61 24.11
C ILE A 76 1.90 8.28 24.38
N SER A 77 1.12 7.27 24.77
CA SER A 77 1.60 5.89 24.88
C SER A 77 1.88 5.30 23.50
N LYS A 78 3.16 5.22 23.11
CA LYS A 78 3.65 4.64 21.84
C LYS A 78 2.94 3.35 21.39
N PRO A 79 2.72 2.32 22.25
CA PRO A 79 2.10 1.07 21.80
C PRO A 79 0.61 1.21 21.45
N ILE A 80 -0.14 2.03 22.18
CA ILE A 80 -1.59 2.22 21.96
C ILE A 80 -1.84 2.96 20.65
N VAL A 81 -1.08 4.03 20.41
CA VAL A 81 -1.20 4.83 19.19
C VAL A 81 -0.75 4.05 17.95
N LYS A 82 0.29 3.23 18.09
CA LYS A 82 0.69 2.29 17.04
C LYS A 82 -0.43 1.33 16.67
N GLN A 83 -1.09 0.72 17.66
CA GLN A 83 -2.14 -0.28 17.41
C GLN A 83 -3.36 0.33 16.71
N GLN A 84 -3.85 1.47 17.19
CA GLN A 84 -5.01 2.15 16.61
C GLN A 84 -4.80 2.58 15.16
N VAL A 85 -3.57 3.00 14.82
CA VAL A 85 -3.24 3.40 13.45
C VAL A 85 -3.00 2.18 12.55
N ILE A 86 -2.36 1.11 13.03
CA ILE A 86 -2.18 -0.13 12.26
C ILE A 86 -3.52 -0.72 11.82
N GLU A 87 -4.54 -0.69 12.67
CA GLU A 87 -5.88 -1.22 12.35
C GLU A 87 -6.58 -0.40 11.25
N THR A 88 -6.31 0.91 11.21
CA THR A 88 -6.90 1.82 10.22
C THR A 88 -6.20 1.74 8.86
N VAL A 89 -4.93 1.34 8.85
CA VAL A 89 -4.06 1.36 7.68
C VAL A 89 -4.07 0.00 6.98
N LYS A 90 -4.83 -0.11 5.89
CA LYS A 90 -4.89 -1.32 5.05
C LYS A 90 -3.89 -1.23 3.89
N GLY A 91 -2.88 -2.12 3.86
CA GLY A 91 -1.97 -2.22 2.72
C GLY A 91 -0.60 -2.85 3.02
N ASN A 92 0.24 -2.94 1.99
CA ASN A 92 1.64 -3.37 2.05
C ASN A 92 2.59 -2.16 2.07
N PHE A 93 3.88 -2.32 2.37
CA PHE A 93 4.89 -1.23 2.38
C PHE A 93 4.87 -0.34 1.14
N PHE A 94 4.63 -0.93 -0.02
CA PHE A 94 4.55 -0.19 -1.27
C PHE A 94 3.19 0.48 -1.52
N SER A 95 2.09 -0.13 -1.04
CA SER A 95 0.73 0.30 -1.34
C SER A 95 0.09 1.16 -0.25
N VAL A 96 0.73 1.30 0.91
CA VAL A 96 0.22 2.12 2.02
C VAL A 96 0.26 3.62 1.66
N ARG A 97 -0.87 4.31 1.75
CA ARG A 97 -0.91 5.77 1.55
C ARG A 97 -0.40 6.45 2.83
N LEU A 98 0.70 7.19 2.74
CA LEU A 98 1.30 7.85 3.91
C LEU A 98 0.38 8.95 4.44
N GLU A 99 -0.42 9.55 3.56
CA GLU A 99 -1.39 10.59 3.89
C GLU A 99 -2.49 10.06 4.82
N ASP A 100 -2.93 8.81 4.61
CA ASP A 100 -3.92 8.16 5.48
C ASP A 100 -3.33 7.89 6.86
N VAL A 101 -2.07 7.42 6.89
CA VAL A 101 -1.32 7.19 8.14
C VAL A 101 -1.18 8.51 8.91
N LYS A 102 -0.76 9.58 8.22
CA LYS A 102 -0.62 10.93 8.79
C LYS A 102 -1.95 11.42 9.37
N ARG A 103 -3.03 11.35 8.60
CA ARG A 103 -4.37 11.75 9.07
C ARG A 103 -4.84 10.92 10.26
N GLY A 104 -4.50 9.63 10.31
CA GLY A 104 -4.77 8.78 11.46
C GLY A 104 -4.14 9.32 12.74
N PHE A 105 -2.86 9.72 12.68
CA PHE A 105 -2.17 10.32 13.83
C PHE A 105 -2.71 11.72 14.16
N GLU A 106 -2.93 12.59 13.17
CA GLU A 106 -3.45 13.95 13.37
C GLU A 106 -4.92 14.01 13.82
N SER A 107 -5.66 12.91 13.71
CA SER A 107 -7.01 12.80 14.27
C SER A 107 -7.04 12.79 15.81
N MET A 108 -5.89 12.51 16.44
CA MET A 108 -5.77 12.48 17.88
C MET A 108 -5.58 13.91 18.42
N PRO A 109 -6.35 14.32 19.44
CA PRO A 109 -6.35 15.71 19.88
C PRO A 109 -5.02 16.15 20.52
N TRP A 110 -4.20 15.23 21.00
CA TRP A 110 -2.87 15.52 21.55
C TRP A 110 -1.76 15.63 20.50
N VAL A 111 -2.05 15.31 19.23
CA VAL A 111 -1.10 15.39 18.12
C VAL A 111 -1.33 16.71 17.38
N ARG A 112 -0.33 17.59 17.36
CA ARG A 112 -0.38 18.84 16.57
C ARG A 112 -0.04 18.56 15.11
N HIS A 113 1.05 17.83 14.90
CA HIS A 113 1.55 17.50 13.58
C HIS A 113 2.16 16.11 13.55
N ALA A 114 1.90 15.37 12.46
CA ALA A 114 2.55 14.08 12.22
C ALA A 114 3.29 14.12 10.88
N ASN A 115 4.57 13.75 10.90
CA ASN A 115 5.38 13.57 9.71
C ASN A 115 5.72 12.10 9.53
N VAL A 116 5.22 11.49 8.46
CA VAL A 116 5.39 10.07 8.14
C VAL A 116 6.38 9.96 6.98
N ARG A 117 7.49 9.26 7.19
CA ARG A 117 8.48 8.96 6.14
C ARG A 117 8.67 7.46 5.99
N ARG A 118 8.92 7.03 4.76
CA ARG A 118 9.32 5.65 4.45
C ARG A 118 10.83 5.51 4.63
N VAL A 119 11.24 4.56 5.47
CA VAL A 119 12.64 4.17 5.63
C VAL A 119 12.79 2.73 5.14
N TRP A 120 13.60 2.57 4.11
CA TRP A 120 13.91 1.25 3.55
C TRP A 120 14.75 0.46 4.58
N PRO A 121 14.52 -0.87 4.78
CA PRO A 121 13.80 -1.79 3.90
C PRO A 121 12.30 -1.95 4.11
N ASN A 122 11.75 -1.81 5.33
CA ASN A 122 10.34 -2.14 5.59
C ASN A 122 9.72 -1.29 6.72
N GLU A 123 10.23 -0.08 6.93
CA GLU A 123 9.88 0.73 8.10
C GLU A 123 9.15 2.01 7.71
N LEU A 124 8.12 2.34 8.50
CA LEU A 124 7.56 3.69 8.51
C LEU A 124 8.06 4.37 9.78
N VAL A 125 8.81 5.45 9.59
CA VAL A 125 9.19 6.31 10.70
C VAL A 125 8.18 7.44 10.79
N VAL A 126 7.54 7.54 11.95
CA VAL A 126 6.54 8.57 12.23
C VAL A 126 7.14 9.49 13.28
N ASN A 127 7.31 10.76 12.91
CA ASN A 127 7.66 11.82 13.83
C ASN A 127 6.38 12.54 14.27
N ILE A 128 6.14 12.55 15.58
CA ILE A 128 4.94 13.16 16.18
C ILE A 128 5.37 14.41 16.96
N GLU A 129 4.69 15.53 16.71
CA GLU A 129 4.76 16.76 17.49
C GLU A 129 3.57 16.78 18.47
N GLU A 130 3.86 16.70 19.78
CA GLU A 130 2.84 16.73 20.83
C GLU A 130 2.36 18.16 21.11
N GLN A 131 1.06 18.31 21.43
CA GLN A 131 0.53 19.59 21.89
C GLN A 131 1.06 19.91 23.30
N LYS A 132 1.65 21.09 23.46
CA LYS A 132 2.05 21.62 24.79
C LYS A 132 0.93 22.48 25.37
N PRO A 133 0.24 22.04 26.44
CA PRO A 133 -0.80 22.85 27.06
C PRO A 133 -0.18 24.07 27.74
N PHE A 134 -0.70 25.25 27.40
CA PHE A 134 -0.35 26.53 28.03
C PHE A 134 -1.41 26.95 29.07
N GLY A 135 -2.70 26.68 28.80
CA GLY A 135 -3.78 27.02 29.71
C GLY A 135 -5.07 26.27 29.43
N VAL A 136 -6.05 26.37 30.34
CA VAL A 136 -7.37 25.76 30.21
C VAL A 136 -8.33 26.76 29.58
N TRP A 137 -9.03 26.35 28.51
CA TRP A 137 -9.96 27.20 27.76
C TRP A 137 -11.41 26.92 28.15
N GLY A 138 -11.99 27.82 28.94
CA GLY A 138 -13.40 27.74 29.36
C GLY A 138 -13.64 27.33 30.81
N GLY A 139 -12.62 27.43 31.69
CA GLY A 139 -12.72 27.15 33.12
C GLY A 139 -12.32 25.72 33.51
N VAL A 140 -12.23 25.44 34.82
CA VAL A 140 -11.68 24.18 35.38
C VAL A 140 -12.50 22.94 34.95
N ASP A 141 -13.79 23.10 34.68
CA ASP A 141 -14.69 22.02 34.25
C ASP A 141 -14.67 21.75 32.73
N SER A 142 -13.91 22.54 31.96
CA SER A 142 -13.85 22.41 30.51
C SER A 142 -12.70 21.46 30.09
N HIS A 143 -13.01 20.44 29.28
CA HIS A 143 -12.01 19.51 28.71
C HIS A 143 -11.25 20.10 27.53
N ARG A 144 -11.05 21.43 27.50
CA ARG A 144 -10.40 22.15 26.40
C ARG A 144 -9.16 22.84 26.92
N LEU A 145 -8.05 22.59 26.25
CA LEU A 145 -6.74 23.15 26.54
C LEU A 145 -6.33 24.06 25.37
N MET A 146 -5.62 25.13 25.68
CA MET A 146 -5.01 26.02 24.69
C MET A 146 -3.52 25.75 24.67
N ASN A 147 -2.94 25.59 23.49
CA ASN A 147 -1.50 25.41 23.34
C ASN A 147 -0.75 26.75 23.23
N THR A 148 0.58 26.71 23.28
CA THR A 148 1.45 27.90 23.15
C THR A 148 1.32 28.61 21.80
N HIS A 149 0.76 27.94 20.78
CA HIS A 149 0.51 28.49 19.45
C HIS A 149 -0.89 29.10 19.30
N GLY A 150 -1.71 29.04 20.35
CA GLY A 150 -3.07 29.58 20.38
C GLY A 150 -4.15 28.66 19.81
N GLU A 151 -3.85 27.38 19.56
CA GLU A 151 -4.83 26.40 19.12
C GLU A 151 -5.52 25.75 20.33
N ILE A 152 -6.81 25.48 20.19
CA ILE A 152 -7.62 24.83 21.23
C ILE A 152 -7.74 23.35 20.88
N PHE A 153 -7.43 22.47 21.84
CA PHE A 153 -7.53 21.03 21.68
C PHE A 153 -8.21 20.37 22.87
N ALA A 154 -8.79 19.20 22.66
CA ALA A 154 -9.45 18.44 23.71
C ALA A 154 -8.41 17.68 24.54
N GLY A 155 -8.42 17.85 25.86
CA GLY A 155 -7.44 17.22 26.72
C GLY A 155 -7.78 17.36 28.20
N ARG A 156 -7.11 16.54 29.01
CA ARG A 156 -7.11 16.63 30.47
C ARG A 156 -5.66 16.55 30.94
N ILE A 157 -5.26 17.50 31.77
CA ILE A 157 -3.96 17.55 32.46
C ILE A 157 -3.99 16.60 33.64
#